data_AF-A0A3B3SR05-F1
#
_entry.id   AF-A0A3B3SR05-F1
#
_cell.length_a   1.000
_cell.length_b   1.000
_cell.length_c   1.000
_cell.angle_alpha   90.00
_cell.angle_beta   90.00
_cell.angle_gamma   90.00
#
_symmetry.space_group_name_H-M   'P 1'
#
loop_
_entity.id
_entity.type
_entity.pdbx_description
1 polymer ?
#
loop_
_entity_poly.entity_id
_entity_poly.type
_entity_poly.pdbx_seq_one_letter_code
_entity_poly.pdbx_strand_id
1 'polypeptide(L)' 'MIVYILSFLTLGHQIMFNLEKVHIILDEMILNGHIVETNKTSILTPLLVLDKVAET' A
#
# COMPACT_ATOMS: atom_id res chain seq x y z
N MET A 1 -25.03 13.66 -7.10
CA MET A 1 -24.09 13.45 -8.22
C MET A 1 -22.70 14.02 -7.92
N ILE A 2 -22.56 15.31 -7.60
CA ILE A 2 -21.27 15.94 -7.25
C ILE A 2 -20.51 15.25 -6.10
N VAL A 3 -21.21 14.87 -5.02
CA VAL A 3 -20.60 14.18 -3.87
C VAL A 3 -20.01 12.80 -4.24
N TYR A 4 -20.66 12.07 -5.16
CA TYR A 4 -20.18 10.78 -5.64
C TYR A 4 -18.95 10.93 -6.53
N ILE A 5 -18.92 11.96 -7.38
CA ILE A 5 -17.77 12.29 -8.23
C ILE A 5 -16.57 12.69 -7.36
N LEU A 6 -16.78 13.54 -6.34
CA LEU A 6 -15.73 13.89 -5.39
C LEU A 6 -15.21 12.66 -4.65
N SER A 7 -16.10 11.81 -4.14
CA SER A 7 -15.72 10.58 -3.43
C SER A 7 -14.89 9.65 -4.31
N PHE A 8 -15.24 9.50 -5.60
CA PHE A 8 -14.49 8.69 -6.55
C PHE A 8 -13.09 9.27 -6.84
N LEU A 9 -13.00 10.59 -7.05
CA LEU A 9 -11.72 11.27 -7.27
C LEU A 9 -10.80 11.19 -6.04
N THR A 10 -11.35 11.33 -4.83
CA THR A 10 -10.58 11.21 -3.58
C THR A 10 -10.10 9.77 -3.34
N LEU A 11 -10.87 8.76 -3.75
CA LEU A 11 -10.49 7.36 -3.59
C LEU A 11 -9.25 7.00 -4.41
N GLY A 12 -9.22 7.42 -5.69
CA GLY A 12 -8.05 7.25 -6.55
C GLY A 12 -6.82 8.01 -6.03
N HIS A 13 -7.04 9.20 -5.47
CA HIS A 13 -5.98 10.00 -4.85
C HIS A 13 -5.31 9.27 -3.68
N GLN A 14 -6.08 8.59 -2.81
CA GLN A 14 -5.51 7.89 -1.65
C GLN A 14 -4.56 6.75 -2.03
N ILE A 15 -4.86 6.02 -3.11
CA ILE A 15 -4.03 4.92 -3.60
C ILE A 15 -2.79 5.47 -4.30
N MET A 16 -2.96 6.45 -5.18
CA MET A 16 -1.86 7.02 -5.97
C MET A 16 -0.89 7.85 -5.11
N PHE A 17 -1.37 8.48 -4.03
CA PHE A 17 -0.52 9.20 -3.08
C PHE A 17 0.34 8.25 -2.23
N ASN A 18 -0.18 7.06 -1.90
CA ASN A 18 0.54 6.05 -1.12
C ASN A 18 1.18 4.96 -2.00
N LEU A 19 1.46 5.26 -3.27
CA LEU A 19 1.88 4.26 -4.27
C LEU A 19 3.15 3.50 -3.83
N GLU A 20 4.08 4.17 -3.18
CA GLU A 20 5.28 3.56 -2.60
C GLU A 20 4.93 2.47 -1.58
N LYS A 21 4.01 2.76 -0.64
CA LYS A 21 3.55 1.79 0.34
C LYS A 21 2.81 0.63 -0.33
N VAL A 22 2.03 0.91 -1.38
CA VAL A 22 1.32 -0.11 -2.16
C VAL A 22 2.28 -1.05 -2.88
N HIS A 23 3.35 -0.53 -3.49
CA HIS A 23 4.38 -1.34 -4.15
C HIS A 23 5.07 -2.28 -3.16
N ILE A 24 5.45 -1.78 -1.99
CA ILE A 24 6.08 -2.59 -0.93
C ILE A 24 5.14 -3.71 -0.47
N ILE A 25 3.86 -3.41 -0.26
CA ILE A 25 2.85 -4.42 0.13
C ILE A 25 2.69 -5.47 -0.97
N LEU A 26 2.60 -5.05 -2.23
CA LEU A 26 2.39 -5.96 -3.36
C LEU A 26 3.58 -6.88 -3.59
N ASP A 27 4.80 -6.37 -3.47
CA ASP A 27 6.02 -7.18 -3.60
C ASP A 27 6.11 -8.24 -2.51
N GLU A 28 5.65 -7.95 -1.29
CA GLU A 28 5.65 -8.93 -0.21
C GLU A 28 4.53 -9.98 -0.35
N MET A 29 3.37 -9.57 -0.87
CA MET A 29 2.23 -10.48 -1.09
C MET A 29 2.42 -11.39 -2.30
N ILE A 30 3.00 -10.87 -3.38
CA ILE A 30 3.06 -11.53 -4.69
C ILE A 30 4.47 -11.42 -5.25
N LEU A 31 5.11 -12.57 -5.46
CA LEU A 31 6.40 -12.66 -6.11
C LEU A 31 6.31 -13.60 -7.31
N ASN A 32 6.87 -13.19 -8.45
CA ASN A 32 6.87 -13.97 -9.69
C ASN A 32 5.47 -14.43 -10.13
N GLY A 33 4.42 -13.68 -9.79
CA GLY A 33 3.04 -14.03 -10.11
C GLY A 33 2.40 -15.07 -9.19
N HIS A 34 3.07 -15.47 -8.11
CA HIS A 34 2.54 -16.38 -7.09
C HIS A 34 2.30 -15.64 -5.77
N ILE A 35 1.25 -16.03 -5.04
CA ILE A 35 1.00 -15.53 -3.68
C ILE A 35 2.01 -16.17 -2.75
N VAL A 36 2.90 -15.37 -2.17
CA VAL A 36 3.98 -15.86 -1.28
C VAL A 36 3.65 -15.61 0.18
N GLU A 37 2.97 -14.51 0.48
CA GLU A 37 2.61 -14.17 1.86
C GLU A 37 1.14 -13.73 1.95
N THR A 38 0.49 -14.14 3.04
CA THR A 38 -0.91 -13.80 3.34
C THR A 38 -1.08 -13.28 4.77
N ASN A 39 -0.05 -13.42 5.61
CA ASN A 39 -0.05 -12.90 6.96
C ASN A 39 0.17 -11.38 6.93
N LYS A 40 -0.86 -10.64 7.34
CA LYS A 40 -0.84 -9.17 7.39
C LYS A 40 0.33 -8.61 8.21
N THR A 41 0.70 -9.23 9.32
CA THR A 41 1.81 -8.77 10.15
C THR A 41 3.15 -8.91 9.43
N SER A 42 3.33 -10.02 8.71
CA SER A 42 4.51 -10.28 7.88
C SER A 42 4.61 -9.25 6.76
N ILE A 43 3.52 -9.06 6.01
CA ILE A 43 3.41 -8.11 4.87
C ILE A 43 3.71 -6.66 5.27
N LEU A 44 3.29 -6.24 6.46
CA LEU A 44 3.49 -4.85 6.92
C LEU A 44 4.85 -4.64 7.61
N THR A 45 5.63 -5.69 7.86
CA THR A 45 6.94 -5.57 8.52
C THR A 45 7.90 -4.64 7.77
N PRO A 46 8.04 -4.72 6.43
CA PRO A 46 8.89 -3.80 5.67
C PRO A 46 8.45 -2.33 5.81
N LEU A 47 7.14 -2.07 5.85
CA LEU A 47 6.62 -0.71 6.05
C LEU A 47 6.98 -0.16 7.43
N LEU A 48 6.91 -0.98 8.48
CA LEU A 48 7.28 -0.58 9.84
C LEU A 48 8.77 -0.24 9.96
N VAL A 49 9.62 -0.90 9.17
CA VAL A 49 11.05 -0.58 9.09
C VAL A 49 11.24 0.72 8.32
N LEU A 50 10.55 0.92 7.20
CA LEU A 50 10.62 2.14 6.39
C LEU A 50 10.19 3.38 7.19
N ASP A 51 9.06 3.29 7.92
CA ASP A 51 8.54 4.38 8.75
C ASP A 51 9.58 4.78 9.84
N LYS A 52 10.33 3.81 10.41
CA LYS A 52 11.40 4.09 11.37
C LYS A 52 12.62 4.79 10.76
N VAL A 53 12.99 4.43 9.54
CA VAL A 53 14.14 5.03 8.84
C VAL A 53 13.82 6.45 8.38
N ALA A 54 12.56 6.73 8.03
CA ALA A 54 12.11 8.08 7.64
C ALA A 54 12.05 9.09 8.81
N GLU A 55 12.01 8.60 10.05
CA GLU A 55 12.01 9.44 11.27
C GLU A 55 13.43 9.79 11.78
N THR A 56 14.49 9.29 11.13
CA THR A 56 15.90 9.51 11.55
C THR A 56 16.60 10.50 10.63
#